data_AF-A0A7X6VPL0-F1
#
_entry.id   AF-A0A7X6VPL0-F1
#
_cell.length_a   1.000
_cell.length_b   1.000
_cell.length_c   1.000
_cell.angle_alpha   90.00
_cell.angle_beta   90.00
_cell.angle_gamma   90.00
#
_symmetry.space_group_name_H-M   'P 1'
#
loop_
_entity.id
_entity.type
_entity.pdbx_description
1 polymer ?
#
loop_
_entity_poly.entity_id
_entity_poly.type
_entity_poly.pdbx_seq_one_letter_code
_entity_poly.pdbx_strand_id
1 'polypeptide(L)' 'TVNPEGIIPRIDVPALLPQAIPVDRAVKVDVYVPGCPPDADTIYYVFSEILEGRIPTVPTDVMRYD' A
#
# COMPACT_ATOMS: atom_id res chain seq x y z
N THR A 1 -9.40 -19.73 -21.29
CA THR A 1 -10.80 -19.49 -21.70
C THR A 1 -10.81 -18.54 -22.88
N VAL A 2 -11.72 -18.70 -23.83
CA VAL A 2 -11.79 -17.88 -25.07
C VAL A 2 -12.93 -16.86 -24.92
N ASN A 3 -12.70 -15.60 -25.29
CA ASN A 3 -13.68 -14.51 -25.26
C ASN A 3 -13.96 -14.00 -26.69
N PRO A 4 -14.73 -14.76 -27.50
CA PRO A 4 -14.90 -14.46 -28.94
C PRO A 4 -15.69 -13.17 -29.20
N GLU A 5 -16.57 -12.77 -28.29
CA GLU A 5 -17.39 -11.55 -28.39
C GLU A 5 -16.70 -10.31 -27.82
N GLY A 6 -15.51 -10.45 -27.22
CA GLY A 6 -14.76 -9.33 -26.67
C GLY A 6 -15.45 -8.63 -25.51
N ILE A 7 -16.31 -9.35 -24.76
CA ILE A 7 -17.05 -8.76 -23.64
C ILE A 7 -16.07 -8.33 -22.55
N ILE A 8 -16.15 -7.05 -22.15
CA ILE A 8 -15.45 -6.52 -20.98
C ILE A 8 -16.40 -6.53 -19.78
N PRO A 9 -16.02 -7.15 -18.65
CA PRO A 9 -16.84 -7.14 -17.44
C PRO A 9 -17.15 -5.72 -16.95
N ARG A 10 -18.42 -5.47 -16.65
CA ARG A 10 -18.92 -4.15 -16.20
C ARG A 10 -20.12 -4.23 -15.25
N ILE A 11 -20.61 -5.44 -14.97
CA ILE A 11 -21.71 -5.71 -14.04
C ILE A 11 -21.04 -6.26 -12.79
N ASP A 12 -21.35 -5.71 -11.62
CA ASP A 12 -20.79 -6.07 -10.31
C ASP A 12 -19.26 -5.95 -10.18
N VAL A 13 -18.61 -5.26 -11.13
CA VAL A 13 -17.19 -4.94 -11.11
C VAL A 13 -17.03 -3.42 -11.22
N PRO A 14 -16.24 -2.78 -10.34
CA PRO A 14 -16.06 -1.33 -10.39
C PRO A 14 -15.31 -0.89 -11.65
N ALA A 15 -15.62 0.32 -12.12
CA ALA A 15 -14.85 0.96 -13.17
C ALA A 15 -13.42 1.25 -12.69
N LEU A 16 -12.44 1.06 -13.56
CA LEU A 16 -11.06 1.43 -13.28
C LEU A 16 -10.90 2.95 -13.26
N LEU A 17 -9.98 3.43 -12.42
CA LEU A 17 -9.49 4.80 -12.50
C LEU A 17 -8.63 4.98 -13.77
N PRO A 18 -8.48 6.21 -14.29
CA PRO A 18 -7.59 6.48 -15.42
C PRO A 18 -6.12 6.10 -15.18
N GLN A 19 -5.69 6.09 -13.91
CA GLN A 19 -4.35 5.68 -13.49
C GLN A 19 -4.41 5.14 -12.05
N ALA A 20 -3.46 4.28 -11.69
CA ALA A 20 -3.21 3.96 -10.29
C ALA A 20 -2.70 5.22 -9.57
N ILE A 21 -3.18 5.44 -8.36
CA ILE A 21 -2.73 6.54 -7.50
C ILE A 21 -2.21 5.95 -6.18
N PRO A 22 -1.16 6.54 -5.57
CA PRO A 22 -0.79 6.21 -4.21
C PRO A 22 -1.90 6.64 -3.24
N VAL A 23 -1.99 5.94 -2.11
CA VAL A 23 -3.09 6.10 -1.14
C VAL A 23 -3.15 7.50 -0.51
N ASP A 24 -2.01 8.17 -0.40
CA ASP A 24 -1.87 9.54 0.10
C ASP A 24 -2.51 10.63 -0.79
N ARG A 25 -2.82 10.30 -2.05
CA ARG A 25 -3.65 11.17 -2.92
C ARG A 25 -5.15 11.01 -2.67
N ALA A 26 -5.57 9.87 -2.12
CA ALA A 26 -6.98 9.59 -1.87
C ALA A 26 -7.39 9.99 -0.44
N VAL A 27 -6.50 9.80 0.53
CA VAL A 27 -6.72 10.06 1.95
C VAL A 27 -5.44 10.54 2.64
N LYS A 28 -5.58 11.14 3.82
CA LYS A 28 -4.42 11.48 4.66
C LYS A 28 -3.73 10.20 5.13
N VAL A 29 -2.40 10.16 5.02
CA VAL A 29 -1.54 9.08 5.51
C VAL A 29 -0.65 9.63 6.63
N ASP A 30 -0.66 8.97 7.78
CA ASP A 30 0.10 9.39 8.96
C ASP A 30 1.49 8.73 9.04
N VAL A 31 1.65 7.52 8.51
CA VAL A 31 2.91 6.74 8.54
C VAL A 31 3.12 6.04 7.20
N TYR A 32 4.36 6.07 6.69
CA TYR A 32 4.79 5.34 5.51
C TYR A 32 5.74 4.20 5.89
N VAL A 33 5.49 3.00 5.37
CA VAL A 33 6.33 1.80 5.58
C VAL A 33 6.88 1.36 4.22
N PRO A 34 8.11 1.76 3.86
CA PRO A 34 8.67 1.49 2.54
C PRO A 34 9.19 0.05 2.41
N GLY A 35 9.10 -0.50 1.19
CA GLY A 35 9.61 -1.82 0.79
C GLY A 35 8.64 -2.59 -0.12
N CYS A 36 9.15 -3.52 -0.93
CA CYS A 36 8.35 -4.36 -1.83
C CYS A 36 8.67 -5.87 -1.70
N PRO A 37 8.39 -6.52 -0.54
CA PRO A 37 7.69 -5.98 0.62
C PRO A 37 8.64 -5.34 1.65
N PRO A 38 8.12 -4.57 2.62
CA PRO A 38 8.91 -4.18 3.79
C PRO A 38 9.40 -5.41 4.56
N ASP A 39 10.59 -5.32 5.16
CA ASP A 39 11.13 -6.37 6.02
C ASP A 39 10.23 -6.60 7.25
N ALA A 40 10.18 -7.84 7.73
CA ALA A 40 9.33 -8.20 8.87
C ALA A 40 9.64 -7.39 10.13
N ASP A 41 10.92 -7.11 10.38
CA ASP A 41 11.37 -6.30 11.52
C ASP A 41 10.94 -4.83 11.39
N THR A 42 10.89 -4.29 10.17
CA THR A 42 10.37 -2.94 9.89
C THR A 42 8.88 -2.86 10.22
N ILE A 43 8.10 -3.87 9.82
CA ILE A 43 6.68 -3.95 10.15
C ILE A 43 6.48 -4.06 11.67
N TYR A 44 7.27 -4.91 12.34
CA TYR A 44 7.21 -5.10 13.79
C TYR A 44 7.54 -3.81 14.55
N TYR A 45 8.58 -3.09 14.16
CA TYR A 45 8.97 -1.82 14.75
C TYR A 45 7.84 -0.79 14.66
N VAL A 46 7.27 -0.58 13.47
CA VAL A 46 6.20 0.40 13.24
C VAL A 46 4.99 0.12 14.14
N PHE A 47 4.55 -1.14 14.24
CA PHE A 47 3.44 -1.49 15.12
C PHE A 47 3.79 -1.33 16.59
N SER A 48 5.01 -1.66 17.01
CA SER A 48 5.46 -1.51 18.41
C SER A 48 5.43 -0.04 18.85
N GLU A 49 5.92 0.88 18.02
CA GLU A 49 5.87 2.32 18.29
C GLU A 49 4.43 2.84 18.45
N ILE A 50 3.53 2.41 17.56
CA ILE A 50 2.10 2.79 17.60
C ILE A 50 1.45 2.27 18.89
N LEU A 51 1.74 1.02 19.28
CA LEU A 51 1.21 0.44 20.52
C LEU A 51 1.72 1.15 21.78
N GLU A 52 2.91 1.74 21.73
CA GLU A 52 3.46 2.59 22.80
C GLU A 52 3.00 4.07 22.72
N GLY A 53 2.08 4.39 21.81
CA GLY A 53 1.49 5.72 21.67
C GLY A 53 2.37 6.73 20.93
N ARG A 54 3.39 6.27 20.20
CA ARG A 54 4.29 7.10 19.39
C ARG A 54 3.90 7.06 17.91
N ILE A 55 4.24 8.12 17.18
CA ILE A 55 4.16 8.14 15.71
C ILE A 55 5.52 7.69 15.17
N PRO A 56 5.64 6.49 14.58
CA PRO A 56 6.92 5.96 14.13
C PRO A 56 7.50 6.78 12.99
N THR A 57 8.83 6.95 13.02
CA THR A 57 9.62 7.34 11.85
C THR A 57 10.47 6.12 11.48
N VAL A 58 10.29 5.57 10.28
CA VAL A 58 11.05 4.38 9.86
C VAL A 58 12.55 4.72 9.85
N PRO A 59 13.40 4.00 10.62
CA PRO A 59 14.82 4.28 10.69
C PRO A 59 15.49 4.13 9.32
N THR A 60 16.46 5.01 9.02
CA THR A 60 17.10 5.05 7.70
C THR A 60 17.92 3.81 7.38
N ASP A 61 18.41 3.10 8.38
CA ASP A 61 19.20 1.86 8.28
C ASP A 61 18.37 0.64 7.88
N VAL A 62 17.04 0.68 8.06
CA VAL A 62 16.10 -0.37 7.63
C VAL A 62 15.17 0.10 6.50
N MET A 63 15.37 1.32 5.99
CA MET A 63 14.57 1.90 4.92
C MET A 63 15.01 1.36 3.56
N ARG A 64 14.09 0.66 2.89
CA ARG A 64 14.32 0.05 1.58
C ARG A 64 13.14 0.30 0.66
N TYR A 65 13.42 0.42 -0.64
CA TYR A 65 12.41 0.65 -1.68
C TYR A 65 12.42 -0.42 -2.77
N ASP A 66 13.37 -1.37 -2.66
CA ASP A 66 13.46 -2.58 -3.47
C ASP A 66 12.44 -3.65 -3.04
#